data_AF-A0A2V5UQV8-F1
#
_entry.id   AF-A0A2V5UQV8-F1
#
_cell.length_a   1.000
_cell.length_b   1.000
_cell.length_c   1.000
_cell.angle_alpha   90.00
_cell.angle_beta   90.00
_cell.angle_gamma   90.00
#
_symmetry.space_group_name_H-M   'P 1'
#
loop_
_entity.id
_entity.type
_entity.pdbx_description
1 polymer ?
#
loop_
_entity_poly.entity_id
_entity_poly.type
_entity_poly.pdbx_seq_one_letter_code
_entity_poly.pdbx_strand_id
1 'polypeptide(L)'
;SPSPAGRSKTKPESAGAAIDGIVVRGLYLYNPKQQEIVVDYLHNLADSPFFIIDAKKPERVIISNSVPNDAEWAFPYELQLTLRKPVKLP
;
A
#
# COMPACT_ATOMS: atom_id res chain seq x y z
N SER A 1 -43.90 -21.46 -31.60
CA SER A 1 -43.66 -20.10 -31.06
C SER A 1 -42.20 -19.95 -30.69
N PRO A 2 -41.43 -19.00 -31.26
CA PRO A 2 -40.09 -18.69 -30.77
C PRO A 2 -39.99 -17.26 -30.22
N SER A 3 -39.41 -17.09 -29.03
CA SER A 3 -38.84 -15.84 -28.52
C SER A 3 -38.10 -16.10 -27.20
N PRO A 4 -37.15 -15.25 -26.77
CA PRO A 4 -36.28 -14.35 -27.55
C PRO A 4 -34.80 -14.43 -27.11
N ALA A 5 -33.94 -13.72 -27.85
CA ALA A 5 -32.52 -13.53 -27.60
C ALA A 5 -32.23 -12.97 -26.19
N GLY A 6 -31.32 -13.63 -25.47
CA GLY A 6 -30.77 -13.19 -24.18
C GLY A 6 -29.33 -12.69 -24.35
N ARG A 7 -29.19 -11.36 -24.44
CA ARG A 7 -27.98 -10.53 -24.32
C ARG A 7 -26.68 -11.28 -24.00
N SER A 8 -25.76 -11.25 -24.97
CA SER A 8 -24.33 -11.41 -24.73
C SER A 8 -23.94 -10.55 -23.54
N LYS A 9 -23.52 -11.20 -22.44
CA LYS A 9 -22.90 -10.54 -21.30
C LYS A 9 -21.70 -9.78 -21.84
N THR A 10 -21.78 -8.46 -21.83
CA THR A 10 -20.65 -7.56 -22.06
C THR A 10 -19.52 -8.08 -21.19
N LYS A 11 -18.48 -8.61 -21.85
CA LYS A 11 -17.20 -8.94 -21.23
C LYS A 11 -16.80 -7.70 -20.43
N PRO A 12 -16.41 -7.80 -19.15
CA PRO A 12 -15.86 -6.64 -18.45
C PRO A 12 -14.76 -6.12 -19.35
N GLU A 13 -14.95 -4.89 -19.83
CA GLU A 13 -13.96 -4.14 -20.57
C GLU A 13 -12.70 -4.27 -19.72
N SER A 14 -11.66 -4.86 -20.30
CA SER A 14 -10.39 -5.00 -19.60
C SER A 14 -9.97 -3.58 -19.26
N ALA A 15 -10.18 -3.16 -18.01
CA ALA A 15 -9.55 -1.95 -17.52
C ALA A 15 -8.08 -2.16 -17.83
N GLY A 16 -7.53 -1.36 -18.75
CA GLY A 16 -6.13 -1.45 -19.13
C GLY A 16 -5.28 -1.51 -17.87
N ALA A 17 -4.11 -2.16 -17.95
CA ALA A 17 -3.23 -2.33 -16.81
C ALA A 17 -3.09 -0.98 -16.06
N ALA A 18 -3.42 -0.99 -14.76
CA ALA A 18 -3.46 0.20 -13.94
C ALA A 18 -2.62 -0.04 -12.68
N ILE A 19 -1.91 0.99 -12.26
CA ILE A 19 -1.19 1.02 -10.99
C ILE A 19 -2.21 1.35 -9.91
N ASP A 20 -2.49 0.40 -9.04
CA ASP A 20 -3.43 0.50 -7.92
C ASP A 20 -2.73 0.79 -6.58
N GLY A 21 -1.40 0.70 -6.54
CA GLY A 21 -0.61 0.92 -5.34
C GLY A 21 0.89 0.95 -5.61
N ILE A 22 1.65 1.28 -4.58
CA ILE A 22 3.11 1.22 -4.57
C ILE A 22 3.60 0.50 -3.33
N VAL A 23 4.77 -0.13 -3.44
CA VAL A 23 5.50 -0.69 -2.31
C VAL A 23 6.73 0.18 -2.07
N VAL A 24 6.81 0.79 -0.90
CA VAL A 24 7.94 1.62 -0.49
C VAL A 24 8.81 0.82 0.44
N ARG A 25 10.04 0.55 0.03
CA ARG A 25 11.07 -0.07 0.88
C ARG A 25 12.04 1.00 1.32
N GLY A 26 12.32 1.06 2.61
CA GLY A 26 13.24 2.03 3.17
C GLY A 26 14.01 1.45 4.35
N LEU A 27 14.96 2.25 4.82
CA LEU A 27 15.70 2.00 6.04
C LEU A 27 15.43 3.16 6.99
N TYR A 28 15.06 2.87 8.24
CA TYR A 28 15.06 3.89 9.29
C TYR A 28 16.32 3.73 10.13
N LEU A 29 16.97 4.83 10.49
CA LEU A 29 18.18 4.81 11.31
C LEU A 29 17.85 4.38 12.74
N TYR A 30 18.85 3.89 13.46
CA TYR A 30 18.74 3.67 14.89
C TYR A 30 18.19 4.92 15.59
N ASN A 31 17.08 4.74 16.32
CA ASN A 31 16.34 5.84 16.95
C ASN A 31 15.81 5.37 18.31
N PRO A 32 15.79 6.23 19.34
CA PRO A 32 15.14 5.91 20.62
C PRO A 32 13.68 5.44 20.49
N LYS A 33 12.95 5.90 19.47
CA LYS A 33 11.58 5.47 19.14
C LYS A 33 11.51 4.13 18.40
N GLN A 34 12.64 3.57 17.98
CA GLN A 34 12.73 2.33 17.20
C GLN A 34 11.74 2.34 16.02
N GLN A 35 10.92 1.29 15.88
CA GLN A 35 9.95 1.13 14.79
C GLN A 35 8.80 2.16 14.84
N GLU A 36 8.56 2.83 15.96
CA GLU A 36 7.48 3.83 16.07
C GLU A 36 7.68 5.00 15.10
N ILE A 37 8.92 5.32 14.69
CA ILE A 37 9.16 6.36 13.68
C ILE A 37 8.51 6.02 12.32
N VAL A 38 8.43 4.73 11.98
CA VAL A 38 7.75 4.26 10.76
C VAL A 38 6.24 4.37 10.91
N VAL A 39 5.72 4.14 12.13
CA VAL A 39 4.31 4.32 12.46
C VAL A 39 3.91 5.79 12.40
N ASP A 40 4.73 6.69 12.97
CA ASP A 40 4.53 8.14 12.90
C ASP A 40 4.53 8.62 11.43
N TYR A 41 5.45 8.10 10.62
CA TYR A 41 5.49 8.38 9.19
C TYR A 41 4.23 7.87 8.47
N LEU A 42 3.75 6.67 8.80
CA LEU A 42 2.51 6.13 8.25
C LEU A 42 1.29 6.97 8.64
N HIS A 43 1.24 7.49 9.87
CA HIS A 43 0.19 8.40 10.32
C HIS A 43 0.21 9.71 9.52
N ASN A 44 1.39 10.29 9.29
CA ASN A 44 1.51 11.46 8.42
C ASN A 44 1.08 11.17 6.98
N LEU A 45 1.33 9.95 6.49
CA LEU A 45 0.84 9.54 5.17
C LEU A 45 -0.68 9.36 5.14
N ALA A 46 -1.35 9.09 6.27
CA ALA A 46 -2.81 8.94 6.30
C ALA A 46 -3.54 10.25 5.94
N ASP A 47 -2.92 11.39 6.20
CA ASP A 47 -3.38 12.72 5.78
C ASP A 47 -3.16 12.99 4.28
N SER A 48 -2.43 12.11 3.58
CA SER A 48 -2.19 12.25 2.14
C SER A 48 -3.47 12.05 1.33
N PRO A 49 -3.74 12.92 0.33
CA PRO A 49 -4.87 12.75 -0.58
C PRO A 49 -4.67 11.61 -1.59
N PHE A 50 -3.49 10.97 -1.62
CA PHE A 50 -3.14 9.98 -2.63
C PHE A 50 -3.37 8.54 -2.18
N PHE A 51 -3.23 8.24 -0.89
CA PHE A 51 -3.17 6.87 -0.40
C PHE A 51 -4.36 6.52 0.50
N ILE A 52 -4.83 5.27 0.41
CA ILE A 52 -5.77 4.67 1.35
C ILE A 52 -4.92 4.05 2.46
N ILE A 53 -4.91 4.67 3.63
CA ILE A 53 -4.15 4.17 4.79
C ILE A 53 -5.11 3.95 5.96
N ASP A 54 -5.09 2.73 6.50
CA ASP A 54 -5.73 2.41 7.78
C ASP A 54 -4.72 2.58 8.91
N ALA A 55 -4.66 3.80 9.45
CA ALA A 55 -3.74 4.16 10.54
C ALA A 55 -4.00 3.37 11.84
N LYS A 56 -5.13 2.65 11.95
CA LYS A 56 -5.48 1.82 13.10
C LYS A 56 -4.89 0.41 13.03
N LYS A 57 -4.34 0.01 11.88
CA LYS A 57 -3.73 -1.31 11.64
C LYS A 57 -2.36 -1.19 10.98
N PRO A 58 -1.39 -0.51 11.63
CA PRO A 58 -0.06 -0.28 11.07
C PRO A 58 0.66 -1.58 10.71
N GLU A 59 0.40 -2.69 11.40
CA GLU A 59 0.95 -4.02 11.13
C GLU A 59 0.58 -4.61 9.76
N ARG A 60 -0.49 -4.11 9.12
CA ARG A 60 -0.86 -4.51 7.76
C ARG A 60 -0.07 -3.77 6.70
N VAL A 61 0.47 -2.61 7.05
CA VAL A 61 1.19 -1.73 6.13
C VAL A 61 2.69 -1.86 6.33
N ILE A 62 3.15 -1.97 7.57
CA ILE A 62 4.55 -2.05 7.95
C ILE A 62 4.96 -3.51 8.03
N ILE A 63 5.68 -3.98 7.03
CA ILE A 63 6.38 -5.26 7.08
C ILE A 63 7.82 -4.96 7.47
N SER A 64 8.17 -5.21 8.73
CA SER A 64 9.56 -5.17 9.21
C SER A 64 9.90 -6.51 9.83
N ASN A 65 10.92 -7.16 9.29
CA ASN A 65 11.38 -8.47 9.74
C ASN A 65 12.61 -8.37 10.67
N SER A 66 13.05 -7.16 11.04
CA SER A 66 14.27 -6.97 11.80
C SER A 66 13.97 -6.57 13.24
N VAL A 67 14.56 -7.30 14.19
CA VAL A 67 14.51 -6.97 15.60
C VAL A 67 15.51 -5.83 15.84
N PRO A 68 15.08 -4.65 16.32
CA PRO A 68 15.99 -3.55 16.64
C PRO A 68 17.09 -4.03 17.59
N ASN A 69 18.36 -3.84 17.22
CA ASN A 69 19.50 -4.23 18.04
C ASN A 69 20.66 -3.23 17.86
N ASP A 70 21.54 -3.13 18.87
CA ASP A 70 22.62 -2.14 18.86
C ASP A 70 23.76 -2.46 17.87
N ALA A 71 23.67 -3.58 17.13
CA ALA A 71 24.68 -3.95 16.13
C ALA A 71 24.38 -3.39 14.73
N GLU A 72 23.14 -2.98 14.44
CA GLU A 72 22.76 -2.44 13.13
C GLU A 72 22.49 -0.93 13.17
N TRP A 73 23.06 -0.22 12.18
CA TRP A 73 22.97 1.24 12.06
C TRP A 73 21.64 1.70 11.43
N ALA A 74 20.91 0.81 10.76
CA ALA A 74 19.61 1.08 10.19
C ALA A 74 18.79 -0.20 10.05
N PHE A 75 17.47 -0.07 10.10
CA PHE A 75 16.53 -1.20 10.08
C PHE A 75 15.58 -1.09 8.88
N PRO A 76 15.33 -2.20 8.17
CA PRO A 76 14.44 -2.19 7.03
C PRO A 76 12.98 -2.06 7.43
N TYR A 77 12.23 -1.32 6.63
CA TYR A 77 10.78 -1.29 6.65
C TYR A 77 10.23 -1.33 5.23
N GLU A 78 9.08 -1.96 5.08
CA GLU A 78 8.30 -1.96 3.85
C GLU A 78 6.92 -1.39 4.15
N LEU A 79 6.44 -0.47 3.30
CA LEU A 79 5.09 0.09 3.32
C LEU A 79 4.35 -0.31 2.06
N GLN A 80 3.21 -0.99 2.20
CA GLN A 80 2.31 -1.25 1.09
C GLN A 80 1.23 -0.17 1.04
N LEU A 81 1.29 0.70 0.04
CA LEU A 81 0.44 1.88 -0.08
C LEU A 81 -0.52 1.72 -1.26
N THR A 82 -1.79 1.50 -0.98
CA THR A 82 -2.85 1.49 -1.99
C THR A 82 -3.20 2.93 -2.39
N LEU A 83 -3.32 3.19 -3.70
CA LEU A 83 -3.73 4.47 -4.23
C LEU A 83 -5.25 4.63 -4.13
N ARG A 84 -5.70 5.84 -3.74
CA ARG A 84 -7.12 6.21 -3.78
C ARG A 84 -7.69 6.25 -5.19
N LYS A 85 -6.85 6.63 -6.15
CA LYS A 85 -7.18 6.71 -7.56
C LYS A 85 -6.13 5.92 -8.36
N PRO A 86 -6.48 4.75 -8.89
CA PRO A 86 -5.58 3.98 -9.73
C PRO A 86 -5.14 4.77 -10.95
N VAL A 87 -3.85 4.67 -11.30
CA VAL A 87 -3.26 5.35 -12.47
C VAL A 87 -3.25 4.40 -13.64
N LYS A 88 -3.93 4.75 -14.74
CA LYS A 88 -3.91 3.96 -15.97
C LYS A 88 -2.52 4.02 -16.60
N LEU A 89 -1.99 2.88 -17.02
CA LEU A 89 -0.78 2.86 -17.82
C LEU A 89 -1.10 3.30 -19.26
N PRO A 90 -0.18 4.03 -19.91
CA PRO A 90 -0.35 4.49 -21.29
C PRO A 90 -0.35 3.34 -22.30
#